data_AF-A0A450UPY5-F1
#
_entry.id   AF-A0A450UPY5-F1
#
_cell.length_a   1.000
_cell.length_b   1.000
_cell.length_c   1.000
_cell.angle_alpha   90.00
_cell.angle_beta   90.00
_cell.angle_gamma   90.00
#
_symmetry.space_group_name_H-M   'P 1'
#
loop_
_entity.id
_entity.type
_entity.pdbx_description
1 polymer ?
#
loop_
_entity_poly.entity_id
_entity_poly.type
_entity_poly.pdbx_seq_one_letter_code
_entity_poly.pdbx_strand_id
1 'polypeptide(L)'
;MAVVVSDIYGKSAREMIEGLSRGETPEQVLQYASGRLEATIDALLDVLAGESTDDHIFVLSEMLDHIEDLERRIAIFARQLLSRLDPYKAMLQALQTIPGIDKMGAAMLLVEIGDDMGAFGTAEKLASWAGVCPGNHESAGKRVAGKKRKGQSVRPANSM
;
A
#
# COMPACT_ATOMS: atom_id res chain seq x y z
N MET A 1 -19.12 20.82 3.54
CA MET A 1 -18.67 19.74 2.64
C MET A 1 -18.37 18.51 3.47
N ALA A 2 -19.26 17.51 3.42
CA ALA A 2 -19.02 16.22 4.05
C ALA A 2 -18.26 15.33 3.06
N VAL A 3 -17.15 14.73 3.49
CA VAL A 3 -16.43 13.72 2.68
C VAL A 3 -17.17 12.41 2.87
N VAL A 4 -17.92 11.99 1.85
CA VAL A 4 -18.81 10.82 1.92
C VAL A 4 -18.12 9.53 1.46
N VAL A 5 -16.96 9.61 0.81
CA VAL A 5 -16.20 8.44 0.36
C VAL A 5 -14.95 8.27 1.23
N SER A 6 -14.90 7.19 2.01
CA SER A 6 -13.77 6.86 2.89
C SER A 6 -12.53 6.37 2.14
N ASP A 7 -12.72 5.85 0.92
CA ASP A 7 -11.66 5.43 0.00
C ASP A 7 -11.92 5.94 -1.42
N ILE A 8 -11.40 7.12 -1.73
CA ILE A 8 -11.45 7.73 -3.07
C ILE A 8 -10.63 6.96 -4.11
N TYR A 9 -9.78 6.03 -3.68
CA TYR A 9 -8.95 5.19 -4.55
C TYR A 9 -9.59 3.83 -4.81
N GLY A 10 -10.69 3.50 -4.12
CA GLY A 10 -11.39 2.24 -4.23
C GLY A 10 -12.01 2.05 -5.61
N LYS A 11 -12.11 0.79 -6.06
CA LYS A 11 -12.64 0.41 -7.37
C LYS A 11 -13.98 1.08 -7.69
N SER A 12 -14.90 1.12 -6.72
CA SER A 12 -16.21 1.77 -6.88
C SER A 12 -16.12 3.28 -7.12
N ALA A 13 -15.19 3.99 -6.47
CA ALA A 13 -15.01 5.43 -6.68
C ALA A 13 -14.51 5.72 -8.09
N ARG A 14 -13.58 4.89 -8.60
CA ARG A 14 -13.08 5.00 -9.98
C ARG A 14 -14.17 4.71 -11.01
N GLU A 15 -14.89 3.61 -10.85
CA GLU A 15 -15.98 3.23 -11.77
C GLU A 15 -17.08 4.31 -11.80
N MET A 16 -17.37 4.94 -10.65
CA MET A 16 -18.31 6.07 -10.59
C MET A 16 -17.82 7.30 -11.36
N ILE A 17 -16.58 7.72 -11.18
CA ILE A 17 -16.02 8.89 -11.87
C ILE A 17 -15.86 8.61 -13.37
N GLU A 18 -15.44 7.41 -13.76
CA GLU A 18 -15.42 6.99 -15.16
C GLU A 18 -16.81 7.02 -15.79
N GLY A 19 -17.84 6.58 -15.07
CA GLY A 19 -19.23 6.68 -15.51
C GLY A 19 -19.64 8.14 -15.76
N LEU A 20 -19.33 9.05 -14.82
CA LEU A 20 -19.61 10.48 -14.96
C LEU A 20 -18.84 11.09 -16.15
N SER A 21 -17.58 10.71 -16.34
CA SER A 21 -16.77 11.13 -17.50
C SER A 21 -17.35 10.63 -18.83
N ARG A 22 -18.01 9.48 -18.84
CA ARG A 22 -18.76 8.95 -19.99
C ARG A 22 -20.15 9.57 -20.15
N GLY A 23 -20.54 10.52 -19.30
CA GLY A 23 -21.83 11.20 -19.33
C GLY A 23 -22.99 10.43 -18.70
N GLU A 24 -22.70 9.41 -17.88
CA GLU A 24 -23.71 8.72 -17.08
C GLU A 24 -24.26 9.65 -15.98
N THR A 25 -25.54 9.48 -15.64
CA THR A 25 -26.17 10.28 -14.58
C THR A 25 -25.73 9.83 -13.19
N PRO A 26 -25.84 10.68 -12.15
CA PRO A 26 -25.58 10.29 -10.76
C PRO A 26 -26.27 8.98 -10.35
N GLU A 27 -27.50 8.74 -10.79
CA GLU A 27 -28.25 7.51 -10.50
C GLU A 27 -27.68 6.28 -11.22
N GLN A 28 -27.12 6.45 -12.41
CA GLN A 28 -26.50 5.36 -13.18
C GLN A 28 -25.18 4.95 -12.55
N VAL A 29 -24.33 5.92 -12.18
CA VAL A 29 -23.02 5.63 -11.61
C VAL A 29 -23.12 5.02 -10.21
N LEU A 30 -24.18 5.32 -9.46
CA LEU A 30 -24.44 4.70 -8.16
C LEU A 30 -24.62 3.18 -8.20
N GLN A 31 -24.87 2.60 -9.37
CA GLN A 31 -24.89 1.15 -9.55
C GLN A 31 -23.49 0.52 -9.37
N TYR A 32 -22.42 1.30 -9.52
CA TYR A 32 -21.03 0.87 -9.29
C TYR A 32 -20.63 0.97 -7.80
N ALA A 33 -21.47 1.57 -6.95
CA ALA A 33 -21.21 1.66 -5.53
C ALA A 33 -21.22 0.27 -4.89
N SER A 34 -20.07 -0.16 -4.33
CA SER A 34 -20.04 -1.42 -3.57
C SER A 34 -20.85 -1.29 -2.28
N GLY A 35 -21.44 -2.39 -1.81
CA GLY A 35 -22.12 -2.44 -0.50
C GLY A 35 -21.19 -2.22 0.72
N ARG A 36 -19.89 -1.97 0.50
CA ARG A 36 -18.93 -1.55 1.55
C ARG A 36 -18.81 -0.03 1.65
N LEU A 37 -19.46 0.74 0.77
CA LEU A 37 -19.58 2.18 0.95
C LEU A 37 -20.44 2.48 2.18
N GLU A 38 -19.87 3.20 3.13
CA GLU A 38 -20.57 3.65 4.35
C GLU A 38 -21.58 4.78 4.05
N ALA A 39 -21.44 5.44 2.89
CA ALA A 39 -22.37 6.46 2.43
C ALA A 39 -23.70 5.88 1.96
N THR A 40 -24.80 6.48 2.39
CA THR A 40 -26.12 6.21 1.81
C THR A 40 -26.19 6.73 0.38
N ILE A 41 -26.94 6.02 -0.48
CA ILE A 41 -27.21 6.40 -1.88
C ILE A 41 -27.72 7.84 -1.97
N ASP A 42 -28.61 8.26 -1.07
CA ASP A 42 -29.14 9.63 -1.01
C ASP A 42 -28.07 10.68 -0.68
N ALA A 43 -27.10 10.36 0.17
CA ALA A 43 -26.00 11.27 0.50
C ALA A 43 -25.00 11.41 -0.64
N LEU A 44 -24.84 10.35 -1.45
CA LEU A 44 -24.02 10.40 -2.66
C LEU A 44 -24.72 11.20 -3.76
N LEU A 45 -26.04 11.03 -3.94
CA LEU A 45 -26.84 11.84 -4.86
C LEU A 45 -26.79 13.32 -4.51
N ASP A 46 -26.91 13.68 -3.23
CA ASP A 46 -26.88 15.10 -2.80
C ASP A 46 -25.53 15.78 -3.11
N VAL A 47 -24.42 15.03 -2.99
CA VAL A 47 -23.09 15.55 -3.35
C VAL A 47 -22.90 15.62 -4.87
N LEU A 48 -23.37 14.61 -5.61
CA LEU A 48 -23.29 14.57 -7.07
C LEU A 48 -24.26 15.56 -7.75
N ALA A 49 -25.36 15.92 -7.07
CA ALA A 49 -26.34 16.90 -7.52
C ALA A 49 -25.88 18.35 -7.29
N GLY A 50 -24.81 18.58 -6.52
CA GLY A 50 -24.10 19.87 -6.53
C GLY A 50 -23.50 20.11 -7.92
N GLU A 51 -23.34 21.38 -8.32
CA GLU A 51 -22.82 21.84 -9.63
C GLU A 51 -21.46 21.18 -9.98
N SER A 52 -21.50 19.94 -10.43
CA SER A 52 -20.38 19.21 -10.99
C SER A 52 -20.27 19.68 -12.44
N THR A 53 -19.78 20.90 -12.60
CA THR A 53 -19.51 21.49 -13.91
C THR A 53 -18.57 20.56 -14.69
N ASP A 54 -18.68 20.53 -16.03
CA ASP A 54 -17.83 19.71 -16.91
C ASP A 54 -16.33 19.84 -16.58
N ASP A 55 -15.89 21.01 -16.10
CA ASP A 55 -14.53 21.27 -15.62
C ASP A 55 -14.10 20.37 -14.45
N HIS A 56 -14.99 20.09 -13.50
CA HIS A 56 -14.70 19.22 -12.37
C HIS A 56 -14.55 17.76 -12.79
N ILE A 57 -15.41 17.31 -13.72
CA ILE A 57 -15.34 15.96 -14.28
C ILE A 57 -14.04 15.79 -15.06
N PHE A 58 -13.64 16.79 -15.85
CA PHE A 58 -12.37 16.81 -16.56
C PHE A 58 -11.16 16.70 -15.63
N VAL A 59 -11.11 17.49 -14.55
CA VAL A 59 -9.98 17.41 -13.60
C VAL A 59 -9.93 16.04 -12.92
N LEU A 60 -11.08 15.50 -12.52
CA LEU A 60 -11.15 14.18 -11.88
C LEU A 60 -10.72 13.04 -12.82
N SER A 61 -11.10 13.10 -14.11
CA SER A 61 -10.68 12.08 -15.09
C SER A 61 -9.16 12.12 -15.30
N GLU A 62 -8.56 13.31 -15.47
CA GLU A 62 -7.11 13.45 -15.65
C GLU A 62 -6.32 12.95 -14.42
N MET A 63 -6.84 13.18 -13.21
CA MET A 63 -6.23 12.68 -11.98
C MET A 63 -6.31 11.15 -11.89
N LEU A 64 -7.43 10.54 -12.29
CA LEU A 64 -7.57 9.08 -12.33
C LEU A 64 -6.63 8.46 -13.37
N ASP A 65 -6.59 9.00 -14.58
CA ASP A 65 -5.67 8.55 -15.63
C ASP A 65 -4.22 8.57 -15.15
N HIS A 66 -3.84 9.60 -14.40
CA HIS A 66 -2.50 9.69 -13.83
C HIS A 66 -2.24 8.64 -12.75
N ILE A 67 -3.20 8.38 -11.85
CA ILE A 67 -3.09 7.33 -10.84
C ILE A 67 -2.93 5.96 -11.52
N GLU A 68 -3.70 5.68 -12.57
CA GLU A 68 -3.61 4.43 -13.31
C GLU A 68 -2.26 4.28 -14.03
N ASP A 69 -1.72 5.37 -14.58
CA ASP A 69 -0.37 5.35 -15.15
C ASP A 69 0.70 5.04 -14.09
N LEU A 70 0.61 5.66 -12.91
CA LEU A 70 1.52 5.38 -11.82
C LEU A 70 1.42 3.93 -11.35
N GLU A 71 0.22 3.38 -11.19
CA GLU A 71 0.00 1.99 -10.83
C GLU A 71 0.56 1.02 -11.87
N ARG A 72 0.34 1.31 -13.15
CA ARG A 72 0.90 0.55 -14.27
C ARG A 72 2.43 0.55 -14.23
N ARG A 73 3.06 1.71 -13.98
CA ARG A 73 4.51 1.83 -13.86
C ARG A 73 5.05 1.07 -12.64
N ILE A 74 4.38 1.17 -11.50
CA ILE A 74 4.72 0.39 -10.30
C ILE A 74 4.70 -1.11 -10.62
N ALA A 75 3.66 -1.60 -11.30
CA ALA A 75 3.56 -2.99 -11.70
C ALA A 75 4.65 -3.43 -12.71
N ILE A 76 5.06 -2.54 -13.62
CA ILE A 76 6.19 -2.79 -14.52
C ILE A 76 7.50 -2.95 -13.72
N PHE A 77 7.80 -2.00 -12.83
CA PHE A 77 9.03 -2.05 -12.02
C PHE A 77 9.03 -3.23 -11.06
N ALA A 78 7.90 -3.54 -10.42
CA ALA A 78 7.76 -4.71 -9.57
C ALA A 78 8.08 -6.01 -10.32
N ARG A 79 7.53 -6.19 -11.53
CA ARG A 79 7.83 -7.37 -12.36
C ARG A 79 9.30 -7.43 -12.75
N GLN A 80 9.88 -6.31 -13.17
CA GLN A 80 11.28 -6.27 -13.58
C GLN A 80 12.23 -6.57 -12.42
N LEU A 81 11.97 -6.01 -11.23
CA LEU A 81 12.71 -6.30 -10.02
C LEU A 81 12.66 -7.80 -9.70
N LEU A 82 11.45 -8.36 -9.60
CA LEU A 82 11.28 -9.76 -9.23
C LEU A 82 11.92 -10.72 -10.23
N SER A 83 11.83 -10.43 -11.53
CA SER A 83 12.50 -11.24 -12.56
C SER A 83 14.02 -11.20 -12.43
N ARG A 84 14.61 -10.04 -12.10
CA ARG A 84 16.05 -9.95 -11.85
C ARG A 84 16.48 -10.68 -10.59
N LEU A 85 15.57 -10.89 -9.64
CA LEU A 85 15.82 -11.65 -8.42
C LEU A 85 15.52 -13.15 -8.54
N ASP A 86 15.12 -13.65 -9.71
CA ASP A 86 14.88 -15.08 -9.95
C ASP A 86 16.07 -15.98 -9.55
N PRO A 87 17.35 -15.60 -9.79
CA PRO A 87 18.50 -16.38 -9.31
C PRO A 87 18.55 -16.55 -7.77
N TYR A 88 17.90 -15.64 -7.03
CA TYR A 88 17.88 -15.59 -5.57
C TYR A 88 16.61 -16.19 -4.96
N LYS A 89 15.83 -16.94 -5.74
CA LYS A 89 14.53 -17.49 -5.32
C LYS A 89 14.58 -18.24 -3.99
N ALA A 90 15.63 -19.01 -3.73
CA ALA A 90 15.79 -19.72 -2.46
C ALA A 90 15.90 -18.76 -1.25
N MET A 91 16.65 -17.66 -1.39
CA MET A 91 16.80 -16.64 -0.36
C MET A 91 15.48 -15.88 -0.15
N LEU A 92 14.79 -15.54 -1.23
CA LEU A 92 13.47 -14.91 -1.16
C LEU A 92 12.45 -15.81 -0.45
N GLN A 93 12.46 -17.11 -0.70
CA GLN A 93 11.59 -18.07 -0.03
C GLN A 93 11.92 -18.19 1.45
N ALA A 94 13.21 -18.19 1.82
CA ALA A 94 13.62 -18.17 3.22
C ALA A 94 13.11 -16.93 3.95
N LEU A 95 13.24 -15.73 3.35
CA LEU A 95 12.75 -14.48 3.94
C LEU A 95 11.23 -14.45 4.10
N GLN A 96 10.47 -15.03 3.16
CA GLN A 96 9.01 -15.15 3.25
C GLN A 96 8.52 -16.09 4.37
N THR A 97 9.41 -16.87 5.00
CA THR A 97 9.06 -17.66 6.19
C THR A 97 8.85 -16.80 7.43
N ILE A 98 9.33 -15.55 7.41
CA ILE A 98 9.13 -14.59 8.50
C ILE A 98 7.68 -14.08 8.44
N PRO A 99 6.89 -14.19 9.53
CA PRO A 99 5.50 -13.74 9.55
C PRO A 99 5.36 -12.27 9.17
N GLY A 100 4.47 -11.97 8.21
CA GLY A 100 4.22 -10.62 7.72
C GLY A 100 5.16 -10.15 6.60
N ILE A 101 6.11 -10.98 6.16
CA ILE A 101 6.96 -10.68 5.00
C ILE A 101 6.38 -11.35 3.76
N ASP A 102 5.90 -10.53 2.83
CA ASP A 102 5.44 -10.98 1.52
C ASP A 102 6.59 -11.01 0.50
N LYS A 103 6.29 -11.40 -0.73
CA LYS A 103 7.30 -11.51 -1.80
C LYS A 103 8.03 -10.19 -2.06
N MET A 104 7.31 -9.07 -2.03
CA MET A 104 7.90 -7.75 -2.27
C MET A 104 8.76 -7.29 -1.08
N GLY A 105 8.30 -7.53 0.15
CA GLY A 105 9.06 -7.28 1.37
C GLY A 105 10.36 -8.09 1.42
N ALA A 106 10.30 -9.38 1.03
CA ALA A 106 11.49 -10.22 0.92
C ALA A 106 12.46 -9.70 -0.16
N ALA A 107 11.95 -9.28 -1.32
CA ALA A 107 12.76 -8.67 -2.37
C ALA A 107 13.45 -7.39 -1.90
N MET A 108 12.72 -6.53 -1.19
CA MET A 108 13.26 -5.28 -0.68
C MET A 108 14.37 -5.53 0.35
N LEU A 109 14.14 -6.46 1.28
CA LEU A 109 15.15 -6.86 2.25
C LEU A 109 16.41 -7.40 1.59
N LEU A 110 16.27 -8.30 0.61
CA LEU A 110 17.41 -8.88 -0.10
C LEU A 110 18.23 -7.81 -0.85
N VAL A 111 17.58 -6.81 -1.44
CA VAL A 111 18.27 -5.69 -2.10
C VAL A 111 19.02 -4.82 -1.09
N GLU A 112 18.48 -4.62 0.11
CA GLU A 112 19.11 -3.81 1.16
C GLU A 112 20.29 -4.52 1.83
N ILE A 113 20.14 -5.81 2.16
CA ILE A 113 21.15 -6.58 2.91
C ILE A 113 22.16 -7.30 2.01
N GLY A 114 21.83 -7.46 0.73
CA GLY A 114 22.61 -8.23 -0.22
C GLY A 114 22.52 -9.75 -0.01
N ASP A 115 23.26 -10.49 -0.82
CA ASP A 115 23.37 -11.95 -0.75
C ASP A 115 24.57 -12.42 0.10
N ASP A 116 25.51 -11.52 0.42
CA ASP A 116 26.67 -11.82 1.26
C ASP A 116 26.41 -11.54 2.75
N MET A 117 26.11 -12.60 3.51
CA MET A 117 25.94 -12.52 4.97
C MET A 117 27.27 -12.29 5.72
N GLY A 118 28.42 -12.48 5.07
CA GLY A 118 29.74 -12.15 5.62
C GLY A 118 29.88 -10.68 5.98
N ALA A 119 29.18 -9.79 5.26
CA ALA A 119 29.12 -8.36 5.54
C ALA A 119 28.61 -8.03 6.96
N PHE A 120 27.74 -8.89 7.52
CA PHE A 120 27.21 -8.74 8.88
C PHE A 120 28.02 -9.54 9.91
N GLY A 121 28.75 -10.56 9.49
CA GLY A 121 29.57 -11.44 10.34
C GLY A 121 28.77 -12.40 11.21
N THR A 122 27.69 -11.96 11.86
CA THR A 122 26.76 -12.82 12.63
C THR A 122 25.31 -12.41 12.43
N ALA A 123 24.39 -13.36 12.68
CA ALA A 123 22.95 -13.12 12.58
C ALA A 123 22.46 -12.07 13.59
N GLU A 124 23.07 -12.00 14.78
CA GLU A 124 22.72 -11.00 15.80
C GLU A 124 23.04 -9.58 15.33
N LYS A 125 24.13 -9.40 14.57
CA LYS A 125 24.50 -8.10 14.00
C LYS A 125 23.51 -7.66 12.93
N LEU A 126 23.04 -8.58 12.09
CA LEU A 126 21.94 -8.32 11.15
C LEU A 126 20.64 -7.96 11.88
N ALA A 127 20.26 -8.73 12.92
CA ALA A 127 19.07 -8.46 13.72
C ALA A 127 19.14 -7.12 14.47
N SER A 128 20.34 -6.73 14.92
CA SER A 128 20.61 -5.43 15.52
C SER A 128 20.49 -4.30 14.48
N TRP A 129 20.97 -4.51 13.25
CA TRP A 129 20.83 -3.54 12.16
C TRP A 129 19.36 -3.34 11.78
N ALA A 130 18.60 -4.44 11.63
CA ALA A 130 17.18 -4.41 11.31
C ALA A 130 16.29 -3.89 12.45
N GLY A 131 16.84 -3.67 13.65
CA GLY A 131 16.09 -3.15 14.80
C GLY A 131 15.06 -4.12 15.37
N VAL A 132 15.12 -5.40 15.00
CA VAL A 132 14.24 -6.48 15.48
C VAL A 132 14.78 -7.17 16.73
N CYS A 133 16.04 -6.90 17.11
CA CYS A 133 16.61 -7.40 18.34
C CYS A 133 15.93 -6.70 19.54
N PRO A 134 15.24 -7.42 20.44
CA PRO A 134 14.73 -6.82 21.67
C PRO A 134 15.94 -6.37 22.49
N GLY A 135 16.11 -5.05 22.64
CA GLY A 135 17.26 -4.48 23.34
C GLY A 135 17.45 -5.11 24.71
N ASN A 136 18.55 -5.85 24.90
CA ASN A 136 18.95 -6.42 26.17
C ASN A 136 19.57 -5.35 27.07
N HIS A 137 18.79 -4.33 27.43
CA HIS A 137 19.17 -3.35 28.45
C HIS A 137 18.65 -3.83 29.83
N GLU A 138 19.29 -4.88 30.34
CA GLU A 138 19.14 -5.28 31.74
C GLU A 138 20.29 -4.66 32.54
N SER A 139 19.98 -3.62 33.32
CA SER A 139 20.82 -3.22 34.45
C SER A 139 20.03 -3.42 35.73
N ALA A 140 20.66 -4.10 36.70
CA ALA A 140 20.10 -4.35 38.04
C ALA A 140 18.74 -5.07 38.08
N GLY A 141 18.54 -6.09 37.22
CA GLY A 141 17.38 -6.99 37.30
C GLY A 141 16.02 -6.36 36.98
N LYS A 142 16.01 -5.17 36.35
CA LYS A 142 14.78 -4.52 35.85
C LYS A 142 14.85 -4.36 34.34
N ARG A 143 13.86 -4.93 33.64
CA ARG A 143 13.62 -4.70 32.21
C ARG A 143 13.21 -3.25 31.99
N VAL A 144 14.11 -2.44 31.44
CA VAL A 144 13.75 -1.12 30.92
C VAL A 144 13.46 -1.30 29.43
N ALA A 145 12.21 -1.09 29.02
CA ALA A 145 11.83 -1.12 27.61
C ALA A 145 12.65 -0.07 26.85
N GLY A 146 13.63 -0.53 26.07
CA GLY A 146 14.42 0.32 25.19
C GLY A 146 13.51 1.03 24.19
N LYS A 147 13.71 2.34 24.04
CA LYS A 147 12.97 3.17 23.08
C LYS A 147 13.19 2.59 21.68
N LYS A 148 12.13 2.07 21.04
CA LYS A 148 12.21 1.65 19.63
C LYS A 148 12.70 2.85 18.82
N ARG A 149 13.82 2.73 18.12
CA ARG A 149 14.17 3.70 17.07
C ARG A 149 13.07 3.64 16.02
N LYS A 150 12.73 4.81 15.47
CA LYS A 150 11.69 4.97 14.45
C LYS A 150 12.22 4.38 13.13
N GLY A 151 12.17 3.05 13.01
CA GLY A 151 12.31 2.37 11.72
C GLY A 151 11.13 2.73 10.82
N GLN A 152 11.33 2.71 9.50
CA GLN A 152 10.24 2.89 8.56
C GLN A 152 9.16 1.85 8.85
N SER A 153 7.96 2.34 9.16
CA SER A 153 6.77 1.50 9.31
C SER A 153 6.43 0.93 7.93
N VAL A 154 6.94 -0.25 7.62
CA VAL A 154 6.38 -1.05 6.53
C VAL A 154 5.00 -1.46 7.04
N ARG A 155 3.97 -0.76 6.57
CA ARG A 155 2.59 -1.08 6.93
C ARG A 155 2.30 -2.50 6.46
N PRO A 156 1.78 -3.40 7.30
CA PRO A 156 1.29 -4.68 6.83
C PRO A 156 0.17 -4.42 5.82
N ALA A 157 0.25 -5.05 4.65
CA ALA A 157 -0.90 -5.13 3.76
C ALA A 157 -2.01 -5.87 4.52
N ASN A 158 -3.15 -5.21 4.70
CA ASN A 158 -4.34 -5.82 5.29
C ASN A 158 -4.72 -7.06 4.47
N SER A 159 -4.75 -8.21 5.14
CA SER A 159 -5.46 -9.39 4.67
C SER A 159 -6.94 -9.27 5.03
N MET A 160 -7.78 -8.87 4.06
CA MET A 160 -9.18 -9.30 3.87
C MET A 160 -9.84 -8.59 2.68
#